data_AF-A0A2V9AZN2-F1
#
_entry.id   AF-A0A2V9AZN2-F1
#
_cell.length_a   1.000
_cell.length_b   1.000
_cell.length_c   1.000
_cell.angle_alpha   90.00
_cell.angle_beta   90.00
_cell.angle_gamma   90.00
#
_symmetry.space_group_name_H-M   'P 1'
#
loop_
_entity.id
_entity.type
_entity.pdbx_description
1 polymer ?
#
loop_
_entity_poly.entity_id
_entity_poly.type
_entity_poly.pdbx_seq_one_letter_code
_entity_poly.pdbx_strand_id
1 'polypeptide(L)'
;MSDSPLPLSTISPQYPVREWGIAAFVSLCVSLAVVAPFFHLGTASGHDVAFHMASWLDVAGQWKQGILFPRWAEFANFGFGEPRFIFYPPLSWLFGALLGTFVPWQSVAVVFIVCVETFAGISGYALLRRLADSRFAALFGAACFAANPYSLLIIYMRSDFAELLAIAIFPLLILATLQLLGLLHHGVSGSFQTTFLFAVPFCAVWLSNAPAAVIATYSVAILFVFAALRQRSFSPLVNGAAGIALGFGLACFYLIPAIYEQRWVNISGVLSEGLTPAENFLYAKTTDSEHDAFNRIAS
;
A
#
# COMPACT_ATOMS: atom_id res chain seq x y z
N MET A 1 -33.17 -42.57 25.16
CA MET A 1 -32.68 -41.20 25.42
C MET A 1 -31.89 -40.80 24.20
N SER A 2 -32.46 -39.91 23.38
CA SER A 2 -31.89 -39.49 22.10
C SER A 2 -30.91 -38.35 22.32
N ASP A 3 -29.65 -38.55 21.95
CA ASP A 3 -28.67 -37.48 21.81
C ASP A 3 -29.01 -36.64 20.58
N SER A 4 -29.58 -35.46 20.83
CA SER A 4 -29.70 -34.41 19.83
C SER A 4 -28.34 -33.73 19.62
N PRO A 5 -27.81 -33.65 18.38
CA PRO A 5 -26.59 -32.89 18.12
C PRO A 5 -26.84 -31.39 18.31
N LEU A 6 -25.90 -30.71 18.97
CA LEU A 6 -25.89 -29.26 19.15
C LEU A 6 -25.92 -28.56 17.77
N PRO A 7 -26.71 -27.49 17.60
CA PRO A 7 -26.84 -26.81 16.32
C PRO A 7 -25.52 -26.13 15.95
N LEU A 8 -25.11 -26.35 14.70
CA LEU A 8 -24.05 -25.60 14.01
C LEU A 8 -24.28 -24.10 14.23
N SER A 9 -23.37 -23.47 14.98
CA SER A 9 -23.35 -22.03 15.14
C SER A 9 -23.16 -21.39 13.77
N THR A 10 -24.23 -20.76 13.31
CA THR A 10 -24.22 -19.85 12.17
C THR A 10 -23.14 -18.79 12.40
N ILE A 11 -22.15 -18.73 11.51
CA ILE A 11 -21.16 -17.66 11.46
C ILE A 11 -21.93 -16.38 11.12
N SER A 12 -22.36 -15.63 12.14
CA SER A 12 -22.81 -14.26 11.94
C SER A 12 -21.60 -13.41 11.53
N PRO A 13 -21.75 -12.41 10.66
CA PRO A 13 -20.69 -11.44 10.47
C PRO A 13 -20.42 -10.81 11.84
N GLN A 14 -19.18 -10.97 12.32
CA GLN A 14 -18.73 -10.64 13.69
C GLN A 14 -18.99 -9.17 14.09
N TYR A 15 -19.37 -8.30 13.14
CA TYR A 15 -19.78 -6.92 13.34
C TYR A 15 -20.93 -6.54 12.39
N PRO A 16 -21.93 -5.74 12.82
CA PRO A 16 -23.03 -5.33 11.98
C PRO A 16 -22.56 -4.43 10.82
N VAL A 17 -23.19 -4.56 9.63
CA VAL A 17 -22.89 -3.75 8.43
C VAL A 17 -22.88 -2.24 8.72
N ARG A 18 -23.77 -1.80 9.61
CA ARG A 18 -23.85 -0.40 10.07
C ARG A 18 -22.55 0.11 10.71
N GLU A 19 -21.79 -0.77 11.38
CA GLU A 19 -20.53 -0.40 12.02
C GLU A 19 -19.44 -0.09 10.99
N TRP A 20 -19.31 -0.91 9.96
CA TRP A 20 -18.41 -0.66 8.82
C TRP A 20 -18.80 0.58 8.02
N GLY A 21 -20.11 0.83 7.85
CA GLY A 21 -20.60 2.06 7.23
C GLY A 21 -20.16 3.33 8.00
N ILE A 22 -20.14 3.27 9.34
CA ILE A 22 -19.68 4.39 10.16
C ILE A 22 -18.16 4.58 10.04
N ALA A 23 -17.38 3.49 10.02
CA ALA A 23 -15.94 3.58 9.81
C ALA A 23 -15.62 4.20 8.44
N ALA A 24 -16.25 3.71 7.37
CA ALA A 24 -16.08 4.27 6.03
C ALA A 24 -16.47 5.74 5.95
N PHE A 25 -17.57 6.15 6.60
CA PHE A 25 -17.99 7.53 6.67
C PHE A 25 -16.98 8.42 7.40
N VAL A 26 -16.50 7.99 8.57
CA VAL A 26 -15.47 8.73 9.32
C VAL A 26 -14.20 8.88 8.48
N SER A 27 -13.72 7.80 7.87
CA SER A 27 -12.53 7.83 7.02
C SER A 27 -12.72 8.77 5.83
N LEU A 28 -13.86 8.71 5.13
CA LEU A 28 -14.16 9.60 4.01
C LEU A 28 -14.19 11.08 4.44
N CYS A 29 -14.86 11.41 5.55
CA CYS A 29 -14.89 12.78 6.06
C CYS A 29 -13.49 13.29 6.39
N VAL A 30 -12.65 12.46 7.01
CA VAL A 30 -11.26 12.81 7.33
C VAL A 30 -10.45 13.01 6.05
N SER A 31 -10.55 12.10 5.08
CA SER A 31 -9.83 12.22 3.80
C SER A 31 -10.25 13.47 3.02
N LEU A 32 -11.53 13.84 3.04
CA LEU A 32 -12.02 15.10 2.48
C LEU A 32 -11.46 16.32 3.20
N ALA A 33 -11.34 16.26 4.54
CA ALA A 33 -10.69 17.32 5.31
C ALA A 33 -9.19 17.43 4.98
N VAL A 34 -8.51 16.29 4.77
CA VAL A 34 -7.11 16.23 4.36
C VAL A 34 -6.88 16.93 3.03
N VAL A 35 -7.78 16.80 2.05
CA VAL A 35 -7.65 17.50 0.75
C VAL A 35 -8.35 18.84 0.68
N ALA A 36 -9.00 19.30 1.76
CA ALA A 36 -9.79 20.53 1.76
C ALA A 36 -9.03 21.78 1.24
N PRO A 37 -7.74 21.98 1.58
CA PRO A 37 -6.97 23.10 1.04
C PRO A 37 -6.86 23.11 -0.49
N PHE A 38 -6.92 21.94 -1.15
CA PHE A 38 -6.74 21.84 -2.60
C PHE A 38 -7.90 22.47 -3.39
N PHE A 39 -9.09 22.59 -2.79
CA PHE A 39 -10.21 23.28 -3.44
C PHE A 39 -9.99 24.79 -3.59
N HIS A 40 -9.10 25.38 -2.79
CA HIS A 40 -8.79 26.81 -2.82
C HIS A 40 -7.39 27.11 -3.36
N LEU A 41 -6.42 26.25 -3.07
CA LEU A 41 -5.01 26.47 -3.40
C LEU A 41 -4.54 25.67 -4.63
N GLY A 42 -5.38 24.78 -5.15
CA GLY A 42 -4.96 23.78 -6.14
C GLY A 42 -4.24 22.59 -5.51
N THR A 43 -3.99 21.56 -6.32
CA THR A 43 -3.26 20.36 -5.89
C THR A 43 -1.80 20.70 -5.59
N ALA A 44 -1.26 20.09 -4.53
CA ALA A 44 0.16 20.20 -4.21
C ALA A 44 1.03 19.77 -5.41
N SER A 45 2.02 20.60 -5.74
CA SER A 45 3.05 20.29 -6.74
C SER A 45 4.22 19.59 -6.07
N GLY A 46 3.99 18.38 -5.54
CA GLY A 46 5.05 17.59 -4.92
C GLY A 46 6.03 17.01 -5.94
N HIS A 47 7.15 16.48 -5.44
CA HIS A 47 8.28 15.99 -6.25
C HIS A 47 7.88 15.01 -7.38
N ASP A 48 6.93 14.11 -7.11
CA ASP A 48 6.57 13.01 -8.01
C ASP A 48 5.26 13.23 -8.78
N VAL A 49 4.62 14.40 -8.65
CA VAL A 49 3.30 14.66 -9.25
C VAL A 49 3.34 14.53 -10.77
N ALA A 50 4.38 15.07 -11.42
CA ALA A 50 4.55 15.02 -12.87
C ALA A 50 4.78 13.58 -13.36
N PHE A 51 5.58 12.80 -12.61
CA PHE A 51 5.83 11.40 -12.92
C PHE A 51 4.53 10.58 -12.90
N HIS A 52 3.73 10.72 -11.85
CA HIS A 52 2.48 9.98 -11.70
C HIS A 52 1.41 10.43 -12.70
N MET A 53 1.19 11.74 -12.87
CA MET A 53 0.18 12.24 -13.81
C MET A 53 0.50 11.85 -15.26
N ALA A 54 1.76 11.96 -15.68
CA ALA A 54 2.18 11.50 -17.02
C ALA A 54 1.94 9.99 -17.18
N SER A 55 2.27 9.20 -16.15
CA SER A 55 2.01 7.76 -16.17
C SER A 55 0.52 7.43 -16.34
N TRP A 56 -0.35 8.14 -15.63
CA TRP A 56 -1.80 7.93 -15.72
C TRP A 56 -2.35 8.28 -17.10
N LEU A 57 -1.90 9.40 -17.67
CA LEU A 57 -2.29 9.85 -19.00
C LEU A 57 -1.84 8.86 -20.09
N ASP A 58 -0.59 8.40 -20.04
CA ASP A 58 -0.03 7.43 -20.98
C ASP A 58 -0.82 6.11 -20.95
N VAL A 59 -1.08 5.58 -19.75
CA VAL A 59 -1.82 4.33 -19.57
C VAL A 59 -3.25 4.47 -20.06
N ALA A 60 -3.94 5.56 -19.71
CA ALA A 60 -5.30 5.81 -20.19
C ALA A 60 -5.36 6.01 -21.71
N GLY A 61 -4.33 6.61 -22.31
CA GLY A 61 -4.19 6.72 -23.77
C GLY A 61 -4.03 5.34 -24.43
N GLN A 62 -3.16 4.50 -23.88
CA GLN A 62 -2.91 3.14 -24.37
C GLN A 62 -4.13 2.22 -24.24
N TRP A 63 -4.95 2.38 -23.19
CA TRP A 63 -6.21 1.66 -23.08
C TRP A 63 -7.18 1.96 -24.23
N LYS A 64 -7.23 3.22 -24.70
CA LYS A 64 -8.05 3.58 -25.87
C LYS A 64 -7.56 2.91 -27.17
N GLN A 65 -6.31 2.48 -27.21
CA GLN A 65 -5.71 1.73 -28.32
C GLN A 65 -5.82 0.21 -28.14
N GLY A 66 -6.47 -0.27 -27.08
CA GLY A 66 -6.64 -1.70 -26.78
C GLY A 66 -5.47 -2.35 -26.03
N ILE A 67 -4.48 -1.58 -25.57
CA ILE A 67 -3.33 -2.08 -24.82
C ILE A 67 -3.67 -2.07 -23.32
N LEU A 68 -4.25 -3.16 -22.82
CA LEU A 68 -4.76 -3.23 -21.43
C LEU A 68 -3.68 -3.16 -20.36
N PHE A 69 -2.50 -3.73 -20.62
CA PHE A 69 -1.37 -3.73 -19.69
C PHE A 69 -0.13 -3.12 -20.37
N PRO A 70 0.02 -1.78 -20.31
CA PRO A 70 1.17 -1.07 -20.86
C PRO A 70 2.50 -1.56 -20.31
N ARG A 71 3.53 -1.55 -21.16
CA ARG A 71 4.93 -1.86 -20.79
C ARG A 71 5.88 -0.69 -21.03
N TRP A 72 5.46 0.26 -21.87
CA TRP A 72 6.26 1.39 -22.33
C TRP A 72 5.51 2.69 -22.07
N ALA A 73 6.19 3.70 -21.52
CA ALA A 73 5.70 5.07 -21.44
C ALA A 73 6.16 5.79 -22.70
N GLU A 74 5.26 6.00 -23.66
CA GLU A 74 5.58 6.53 -24.99
C GLU A 74 6.01 7.99 -24.95
N PHE A 75 5.36 8.80 -24.11
CA PHE A 75 5.60 10.24 -24.05
C PHE A 75 6.72 10.65 -23.08
N ALA A 76 7.31 9.69 -22.37
CA ALA A 76 8.46 9.94 -21.51
C ALA A 76 9.68 10.41 -22.32
N ASN A 77 10.62 11.08 -21.66
CA ASN A 77 11.90 11.52 -22.26
C ASN A 77 11.71 12.28 -23.58
N PHE A 78 10.86 13.30 -23.62
CA PHE A 78 10.59 14.10 -24.83
C PHE A 78 10.13 13.27 -26.05
N GLY A 79 9.44 12.16 -25.82
CA GLY A 79 8.93 11.26 -26.87
C GLY A 79 9.90 10.15 -27.29
N PHE A 80 11.08 10.02 -26.67
CA PHE A 80 11.92 8.82 -26.83
C PHE A 80 11.34 7.62 -26.07
N GLY A 81 10.51 7.88 -25.06
CA GLY A 81 9.87 6.90 -24.21
C GLY A 81 10.82 6.21 -23.23
N GLU A 82 10.25 5.31 -22.41
CA GLU A 82 11.00 4.45 -21.50
C GLU A 82 10.22 3.20 -21.06
N PRO A 83 10.89 2.14 -20.59
CA PRO A 83 10.25 0.92 -20.09
C PRO A 83 9.65 1.07 -18.66
N ARG A 84 9.07 2.24 -18.33
CA ARG A 84 8.56 2.58 -16.99
C ARG A 84 7.65 1.50 -16.42
N PHE A 85 6.69 1.04 -17.20
CA PHE A 85 5.65 0.12 -16.73
C PHE A 85 6.12 -1.34 -16.60
N ILE A 86 7.37 -1.64 -16.99
CA ILE A 86 8.04 -2.90 -16.66
C ILE A 86 8.65 -2.83 -15.25
N PHE A 87 9.26 -1.70 -14.89
CA PHE A 87 10.05 -1.57 -13.66
C PHE A 87 9.31 -0.88 -12.50
N TYR A 88 8.25 -0.12 -12.77
CA TYR A 88 7.49 0.58 -11.75
C TYR A 88 6.21 -0.20 -11.37
N PRO A 89 5.96 -0.44 -10.07
CA PRO A 89 4.83 -1.26 -9.62
C PRO A 89 3.46 -0.78 -10.15
N PRO A 90 2.56 -1.70 -10.54
CA PRO A 90 1.42 -1.37 -11.38
C PRO A 90 0.23 -0.66 -10.75
N LEU A 91 -0.02 -0.86 -9.45
CA LEU A 91 -1.32 -0.49 -8.88
C LEU A 91 -1.58 1.02 -8.91
N SER A 92 -0.58 1.85 -8.62
CA SER A 92 -0.77 3.29 -8.56
C SER A 92 -1.04 3.90 -9.94
N TRP A 93 -0.34 3.45 -10.98
CA TRP A 93 -0.57 3.98 -12.32
C TRP A 93 -1.81 3.39 -12.98
N LEU A 94 -2.15 2.13 -12.72
CA LEU A 94 -3.43 1.55 -13.14
C LEU A 94 -4.60 2.28 -12.49
N PHE A 95 -4.52 2.53 -11.19
CA PHE A 95 -5.62 3.17 -10.46
C PHE A 95 -5.82 4.62 -10.88
N GLY A 96 -4.74 5.41 -11.00
CA GLY A 96 -4.86 6.79 -11.48
C GLY A 96 -5.37 6.90 -12.91
N ALA A 97 -4.92 6.01 -13.82
CA ALA A 97 -5.47 5.93 -15.17
C ALA A 97 -6.96 5.59 -15.17
N LEU A 98 -7.39 4.64 -14.33
CA LEU A 98 -8.79 4.27 -14.15
C LEU A 98 -9.63 5.46 -13.70
N LEU A 99 -9.18 6.19 -12.68
CA LEU A 99 -9.86 7.40 -12.22
C LEU A 99 -9.98 8.44 -13.34
N GLY A 100 -8.93 8.65 -14.14
CA GLY A 100 -8.95 9.55 -15.29
C GLY A 100 -9.95 9.18 -16.40
N THR A 101 -10.53 7.98 -16.37
CA THR A 101 -11.64 7.60 -17.25
C THR A 101 -13.01 8.04 -16.74
N PHE A 102 -13.15 8.30 -15.43
CA PHE A 102 -14.42 8.63 -14.78
C PHE A 102 -14.52 10.09 -14.32
N VAL A 103 -13.40 10.74 -14.02
CA VAL A 103 -13.37 12.11 -13.51
C VAL A 103 -12.50 13.03 -14.38
N PRO A 104 -12.73 14.36 -14.35
CA PRO A 104 -11.85 15.29 -15.05
C PRO A 104 -10.39 15.15 -14.60
N TRP A 105 -9.43 15.24 -15.53
CA TRP A 105 -8.01 15.02 -15.26
C TRP A 105 -7.44 15.92 -14.15
N GLN A 106 -7.92 17.16 -14.05
CA GLN A 106 -7.55 18.10 -12.98
C GLN A 106 -7.96 17.63 -11.57
N SER A 107 -8.88 16.67 -11.46
CA SER A 107 -9.39 16.14 -10.20
C SER A 107 -8.82 14.76 -9.84
N VAL A 108 -8.12 14.09 -10.76
CA VAL A 108 -7.66 12.70 -10.58
C VAL A 108 -6.79 12.55 -9.33
N ALA A 109 -5.81 13.44 -9.13
CA ALA A 109 -4.93 13.39 -7.96
C ALA A 109 -5.70 13.54 -6.64
N VAL A 110 -6.65 14.47 -6.57
CA VAL A 110 -7.49 14.69 -5.38
C VAL A 110 -8.36 13.46 -5.09
N VAL A 111 -9.03 12.93 -6.12
CA VAL A 111 -9.88 11.75 -5.99
C VAL A 111 -9.06 10.53 -5.60
N PHE A 112 -7.85 10.36 -6.15
CA PHE A 112 -6.91 9.31 -5.77
C PHE A 112 -6.61 9.38 -4.27
N ILE A 113 -6.20 10.55 -3.76
CA ILE A 113 -5.88 10.75 -2.35
C ILE A 113 -7.08 10.43 -1.47
N VAL A 114 -8.26 10.94 -1.82
CA VAL A 114 -9.48 10.67 -1.04
C VAL A 114 -9.79 9.18 -0.99
N CYS A 115 -9.70 8.46 -2.12
CA CYS A 115 -9.91 7.02 -2.16
C CYS A 115 -8.89 6.26 -1.30
N VAL A 116 -7.60 6.60 -1.43
CA VAL A 116 -6.51 5.90 -0.74
C VAL A 116 -6.53 6.18 0.76
N GLU A 117 -6.71 7.42 1.20
CA GLU A 117 -6.81 7.75 2.62
C GLU A 117 -8.10 7.21 3.25
N THR A 118 -9.21 7.16 2.49
CA THR A 118 -10.44 6.51 2.98
C THR A 118 -10.18 5.02 3.19
N PHE A 119 -9.47 4.38 2.25
CA PHE A 119 -9.07 3.00 2.36
C PHE A 119 -8.09 2.78 3.53
N ALA A 120 -7.14 3.69 3.77
CA ALA A 120 -6.23 3.66 4.91
C ALA A 120 -6.99 3.68 6.24
N GLY A 121 -8.02 4.53 6.35
CA GLY A 121 -8.86 4.56 7.54
C GLY A 121 -9.68 3.27 7.72
N ILE A 122 -10.25 2.72 6.66
CA ILE A 122 -11.01 1.45 6.71
C ILE A 122 -10.08 0.27 7.04
N SER A 123 -8.87 0.23 6.47
CA SER A 123 -7.88 -0.82 6.78
C SER A 123 -7.40 -0.72 8.22
N GLY A 124 -7.12 0.49 8.69
CA GLY A 124 -6.80 0.78 10.09
C GLY A 124 -7.91 0.36 11.03
N TYR A 125 -9.16 0.65 10.68
CA TYR A 125 -10.33 0.20 11.42
C TYR A 125 -10.41 -1.32 11.52
N ALA A 126 -10.20 -2.02 10.39
CA ALA A 126 -10.23 -3.47 10.33
C ALA A 126 -9.20 -4.12 11.27
N LEU A 127 -7.98 -3.56 11.33
CA LEU A 127 -6.94 -3.99 12.25
C LEU A 127 -7.34 -3.69 13.70
N LEU A 128 -7.71 -2.45 13.99
CA LEU A 128 -7.97 -1.99 15.35
C LEU A 128 -9.20 -2.63 15.98
N ARG A 129 -10.23 -3.01 15.21
CA ARG A 129 -11.36 -3.77 15.77
C ARG A 129 -10.98 -5.17 16.25
N ARG A 130 -9.83 -5.70 15.83
CA ARG A 130 -9.30 -6.97 16.34
C ARG A 130 -8.35 -6.80 17.52
N LEU A 131 -7.85 -5.59 17.76
CA LEU A 131 -6.86 -5.29 18.80
C LEU A 131 -7.42 -4.48 19.97
N ALA A 132 -8.44 -3.66 19.72
CA ALA A 132 -9.06 -2.80 20.71
C ALA A 132 -10.50 -3.26 21.01
N ASP A 133 -10.81 -3.38 22.30
CA ASP A 133 -12.16 -3.72 22.77
C ASP A 133 -13.15 -2.57 22.50
N SER A 134 -12.67 -1.32 22.61
CA SER A 134 -13.48 -0.13 22.39
C SER A 134 -13.69 0.17 20.92
N ARG A 135 -14.96 0.14 20.49
CA ARG A 135 -15.37 0.61 19.17
C ARG A 135 -14.96 2.05 18.90
N PHE A 136 -15.09 2.92 19.90
CA PHE A 136 -14.72 4.32 19.77
C PHE A 136 -13.21 4.46 19.50
N ALA A 137 -12.37 3.71 20.22
CA ALA A 137 -10.92 3.72 20.01
C ALA A 137 -10.55 3.26 18.58
N ALA A 138 -11.22 2.24 18.06
CA ALA A 138 -11.00 1.79 16.68
C ALA A 138 -11.48 2.82 15.63
N LEU A 139 -12.61 3.50 15.86
CA LEU A 139 -13.07 4.59 14.98
C LEU A 139 -12.13 5.80 15.02
N PHE A 140 -11.64 6.16 16.20
CA PHE A 140 -10.64 7.20 16.35
C PHE A 140 -9.35 6.83 15.62
N GLY A 141 -8.89 5.59 15.77
CA GLY A 141 -7.74 5.11 15.02
C GLY A 141 -7.96 5.06 13.51
N ALA A 142 -9.17 4.78 13.03
CA ALA A 142 -9.52 4.90 11.61
C ALA A 142 -9.33 6.34 11.10
N ALA A 143 -9.70 7.34 11.90
CA ALA A 143 -9.42 8.74 11.59
C ALA A 143 -7.90 9.02 11.60
N CYS A 144 -7.16 8.48 12.57
CA CYS A 144 -5.70 8.64 12.62
C CYS A 144 -4.98 8.00 11.42
N PHE A 145 -5.44 6.85 10.93
CA PHE A 145 -4.86 6.21 9.74
C PHE A 145 -5.18 6.98 8.46
N ALA A 146 -6.39 7.54 8.32
CA ALA A 146 -6.80 8.38 7.18
C ALA A 146 -6.22 9.80 7.19
N ALA A 147 -5.55 10.20 8.28
CA ALA A 147 -4.83 11.46 8.42
C ALA A 147 -3.44 11.22 9.04
N ASN A 148 -2.80 10.12 8.65
CA ASN A 148 -1.48 9.77 9.15
C ASN A 148 -0.49 10.93 8.85
N PRO A 149 0.25 11.46 9.85
CA PRO A 149 1.19 12.55 9.62
C PRO A 149 2.20 12.29 8.49
N TYR A 150 2.64 11.03 8.31
CA TYR A 150 3.53 10.66 7.22
C TYR A 150 2.80 10.66 5.85
N SER A 151 1.55 10.21 5.80
CA SER A 151 0.71 10.36 4.60
C SER A 151 0.52 11.83 4.24
N LEU A 152 0.37 12.73 5.23
CA LEU A 152 0.29 14.17 4.95
C LEU A 152 1.57 14.71 4.31
N LEU A 153 2.74 14.30 4.80
CA LEU A 153 4.02 14.64 4.18
C LEU A 153 4.08 14.14 2.73
N ILE A 154 3.63 12.91 2.48
CA ILE A 154 3.56 12.37 1.12
C ILE A 154 2.60 13.20 0.26
N ILE A 155 1.39 13.48 0.72
CA ILE A 155 0.36 14.19 -0.04
C ILE A 155 0.80 15.61 -0.39
N TYR A 156 1.35 16.34 0.58
CA TYR A 156 1.60 17.78 0.44
C TYR A 156 2.99 18.13 -0.08
N MET A 157 3.98 17.24 0.09
CA MET A 157 5.38 17.54 -0.27
C MET A 157 5.93 16.62 -1.34
N ARG A 158 5.69 15.31 -1.24
CA ARG A 158 6.29 14.34 -2.18
C ARG A 158 5.43 14.04 -3.39
N SER A 159 4.12 13.99 -3.22
CA SER A 159 3.15 13.46 -4.18
C SER A 159 3.50 12.04 -4.68
N ASP A 160 4.11 11.20 -3.82
CA ASP A 160 4.38 9.79 -4.11
C ASP A 160 3.10 8.96 -3.90
N PHE A 161 2.28 8.88 -4.94
CA PHE A 161 0.99 8.19 -4.90
C PHE A 161 1.15 6.67 -4.78
N ALA A 162 2.29 6.11 -5.18
CA ALA A 162 2.60 4.69 -5.03
C ALA A 162 2.86 4.33 -3.57
N GLU A 163 3.69 5.11 -2.88
CA GLU A 163 3.95 4.92 -1.46
C GLU A 163 2.69 5.17 -0.62
N LEU A 164 1.90 6.20 -0.97
CA LEU A 164 0.62 6.46 -0.29
C LEU A 164 -0.30 5.23 -0.33
N LEU A 165 -0.41 4.58 -1.50
CA LEU A 165 -1.19 3.37 -1.68
C LEU A 165 -0.63 2.20 -0.84
N ALA A 166 0.69 2.03 -0.81
CA ALA A 166 1.33 1.02 0.02
C ALA A 166 1.01 1.23 1.51
N ILE A 167 1.14 2.45 2.03
CA ILE A 167 0.82 2.84 3.42
C ILE A 167 -0.63 2.46 3.76
N ALA A 168 -1.58 2.75 2.88
CA ALA A 168 -2.98 2.42 3.10
C ALA A 168 -3.25 0.91 3.21
N ILE A 169 -2.39 0.06 2.62
CA ILE A 169 -2.49 -1.41 2.67
C ILE A 169 -1.83 -1.99 3.93
N PHE A 170 -0.81 -1.35 4.51
CA PHE A 170 -0.05 -1.87 5.65
C PHE A 170 -0.91 -2.36 6.83
N PRO A 171 -1.99 -1.67 7.25
CA PRO A 171 -2.82 -2.16 8.35
C PRO A 171 -3.47 -3.53 8.04
N LEU A 172 -3.88 -3.78 6.80
CA LEU A 172 -4.38 -5.09 6.37
C LEU A 172 -3.29 -6.14 6.35
N LEU A 173 -2.07 -5.78 5.92
CA LEU A 173 -0.93 -6.69 5.96
C LEU A 173 -0.62 -7.14 7.39
N ILE A 174 -0.59 -6.20 8.34
CA ILE A 174 -0.39 -6.51 9.76
C ILE A 174 -1.54 -7.37 10.29
N LEU A 175 -2.78 -6.99 10.00
CA LEU A 175 -3.96 -7.77 10.40
C LEU A 175 -3.88 -9.22 9.91
N ALA A 176 -3.57 -9.41 8.62
CA ALA A 176 -3.48 -10.73 8.01
C ALA A 176 -2.26 -11.52 8.53
N THR A 177 -1.15 -10.84 8.85
CA THR A 177 0.01 -11.46 9.52
C THR A 177 -0.38 -12.00 10.89
N LEU A 178 -1.09 -11.20 11.71
CA LEU A 178 -1.56 -11.63 13.04
C LEU A 178 -2.56 -12.80 12.95
N GLN A 179 -3.43 -12.79 11.94
CA GLN A 179 -4.33 -13.92 11.65
C GLN A 179 -3.57 -15.20 11.30
N LEU A 180 -2.60 -15.10 10.38
CA LEU A 180 -1.78 -16.24 9.95
C LEU A 180 -0.95 -16.82 11.10
N LEU A 181 -0.47 -15.97 12.01
CA LEU A 181 0.24 -16.35 13.22
C LEU A 181 -0.64 -16.97 14.31
N GLY A 182 -1.97 -16.93 14.16
CA GLY A 182 -2.92 -17.39 15.18
C GLY A 182 -2.94 -16.50 16.44
N LEU A 183 -2.54 -15.23 16.32
CA LEU A 183 -2.48 -14.29 17.45
C LEU A 183 -3.82 -13.58 17.72
N LEU A 184 -4.84 -13.84 16.90
CA LEU A 184 -6.19 -13.30 17.08
C LEU A 184 -7.14 -14.38 17.58
N HIS A 185 -8.06 -14.02 18.48
CA HIS A 185 -8.87 -14.91 19.34
C HIS A 185 -9.75 -15.97 18.63
N HIS A 186 -9.79 -16.04 17.30
CA HIS A 186 -10.68 -16.95 16.56
C HIS A 186 -10.08 -17.51 15.23
N GLY A 187 -8.78 -17.40 15.01
CA GLY A 187 -8.15 -17.83 13.75
C GLY A 187 -7.59 -19.25 13.79
N VAL A 188 -7.93 -20.08 12.80
CA VAL A 188 -7.16 -21.31 12.50
C VAL A 188 -5.82 -20.88 11.89
N SER A 189 -4.75 -21.00 12.68
CA SER A 189 -3.38 -20.71 12.23
C SER A 189 -2.97 -21.66 11.11
N GLY A 190 -2.28 -21.15 10.09
CA GLY A 190 -1.72 -21.97 9.00
C GLY A 190 -2.71 -22.63 8.04
N SER A 191 -3.96 -22.17 7.97
CA SER A 191 -4.91 -22.64 6.94
C SER A 191 -4.60 -22.01 5.57
N PHE A 192 -5.05 -22.65 4.48
CA PHE A 192 -4.98 -22.05 3.14
C PHE A 192 -5.68 -20.68 3.08
N GLN A 193 -6.80 -20.53 3.79
CA GLN A 193 -7.55 -19.27 3.85
C GLN A 193 -6.72 -18.15 4.49
N THR A 194 -6.11 -18.39 5.66
CA THR A 194 -5.29 -17.37 6.34
C THR A 194 -4.00 -17.07 5.56
N THR A 195 -3.45 -18.07 4.88
CA THR A 195 -2.30 -17.89 3.97
C THR A 195 -2.67 -16.99 2.79
N PHE A 196 -3.82 -17.24 2.16
CA PHE A 196 -4.33 -16.41 1.06
C PHE A 196 -4.66 -14.99 1.52
N LEU A 197 -5.32 -14.83 2.67
CA LEU A 197 -5.63 -13.52 3.26
C LEU A 197 -4.38 -12.70 3.57
N PHE A 198 -3.24 -13.34 3.89
CA PHE A 198 -1.95 -12.68 4.01
C PHE A 198 -1.31 -12.36 2.65
N ALA A 199 -1.35 -13.31 1.72
CA ALA A 199 -0.72 -13.17 0.42
C ALA A 199 -1.29 -12.00 -0.41
N VAL A 200 -2.59 -11.72 -0.28
CA VAL A 200 -3.27 -10.62 -1.01
C VAL A 200 -2.71 -9.23 -0.65
N PRO A 201 -2.74 -8.75 0.61
CA PRO A 201 -2.15 -7.47 0.97
C PRO A 201 -0.64 -7.46 0.78
N PHE A 202 0.07 -8.57 1.00
CA PHE A 202 1.50 -8.66 0.72
C PHE A 202 1.83 -8.41 -0.77
N CYS A 203 1.09 -9.08 -1.66
CA CYS A 203 1.15 -8.86 -3.10
C CYS A 203 0.80 -7.40 -3.45
N ALA A 204 -0.27 -6.86 -2.85
CA ALA A 204 -0.70 -5.50 -3.12
C ALA A 204 0.37 -4.46 -2.73
N VAL A 205 1.12 -4.65 -1.63
CA VAL A 205 2.26 -3.76 -1.32
C VAL A 205 3.35 -3.87 -2.39
N TRP A 206 3.73 -5.07 -2.82
CA TRP A 206 4.69 -5.29 -3.93
C TRP A 206 4.27 -4.66 -5.24
N LEU A 207 2.97 -4.66 -5.53
CA LEU A 207 2.42 -4.03 -6.72
C LEU A 207 2.14 -2.52 -6.54
N SER A 208 2.32 -1.96 -5.34
CA SER A 208 2.12 -0.53 -5.05
C SER A 208 3.43 0.23 -5.09
N ASN A 209 4.43 -0.18 -4.30
CA ASN A 209 5.71 0.53 -4.15
C ASN A 209 6.82 -0.47 -3.75
N ALA A 210 7.88 -0.57 -4.55
CA ALA A 210 8.93 -1.57 -4.35
C ALA A 210 9.75 -1.35 -3.06
N PRO A 211 10.22 -0.12 -2.73
CA PRO A 211 10.85 0.15 -1.44
C PRO A 211 9.99 -0.25 -0.23
N ALA A 212 8.72 0.16 -0.22
CA ALA A 212 7.77 -0.18 0.83
C ALA A 212 7.56 -1.70 0.93
N ALA A 213 7.58 -2.41 -0.20
CA ALA A 213 7.43 -3.86 -0.24
C ALA A 213 8.64 -4.61 0.33
N VAL A 214 9.85 -4.10 0.10
CA VAL A 214 11.07 -4.63 0.73
C VAL A 214 11.01 -4.44 2.24
N ILE A 215 10.63 -3.24 2.71
CA ILE A 215 10.43 -2.96 4.15
C ILE A 215 9.39 -3.92 4.72
N ALA A 216 8.22 -4.03 4.07
CA ALA A 216 7.15 -4.94 4.49
C ALA A 216 7.63 -6.40 4.57
N THR A 217 8.41 -6.86 3.59
CA THR A 217 8.97 -8.22 3.56
C THR A 217 9.88 -8.49 4.75
N TYR A 218 10.78 -7.56 5.09
CA TYR A 218 11.63 -7.69 6.27
C TYR A 218 10.82 -7.60 7.57
N SER A 219 9.86 -6.68 7.67
CA SER A 219 9.01 -6.54 8.85
C SER A 219 8.21 -7.80 9.14
N VAL A 220 7.54 -8.39 8.15
CA VAL A 220 6.77 -9.63 8.36
C VAL A 220 7.68 -10.83 8.63
N ALA A 221 8.85 -10.91 7.98
CA ALA A 221 9.83 -11.96 8.26
C ALA A 221 10.31 -11.92 9.71
N ILE A 222 10.62 -10.73 10.23
CA ILE A 222 10.98 -10.53 11.65
C ILE A 222 9.82 -10.96 12.56
N LEU A 223 8.58 -10.61 12.23
CA LEU A 223 7.41 -11.05 13.01
C LEU A 223 7.24 -12.58 13.01
N PHE A 224 7.44 -13.24 11.87
CA PHE A 224 7.38 -14.71 11.79
C PHE A 224 8.50 -15.37 12.60
N VAL A 225 9.74 -14.85 12.54
CA VAL A 225 10.87 -15.32 13.36
C VAL A 225 10.58 -15.12 14.85
N PHE A 226 10.12 -13.92 15.23
CA PHE A 226 9.78 -13.62 16.62
C PHE A 226 8.67 -14.54 17.13
N ALA A 227 7.62 -14.76 16.34
CA ALA A 227 6.54 -15.66 16.70
C ALA A 227 7.02 -17.11 16.84
N ALA A 228 7.90 -17.59 15.94
CA ALA A 228 8.48 -18.92 16.02
C ALA A 228 9.29 -19.13 17.32
N LEU A 229 10.07 -18.12 17.71
CA LEU A 229 10.83 -18.14 18.97
C LEU A 229 9.90 -18.14 20.19
N ARG A 230 8.86 -17.29 20.19
CA ARG A 230 7.89 -17.18 21.30
C ARG A 230 7.03 -18.42 21.45
N GLN A 231 6.56 -18.97 20.34
CA GLN A 231 5.73 -20.19 20.30
C GLN A 231 6.58 -21.47 20.42
N ARG A 232 7.91 -21.37 20.38
CA ARG A 232 8.86 -22.51 20.35
C ARG A 232 8.49 -23.53 19.27
N SER A 233 8.11 -23.05 18.10
CA SER A 233 7.60 -23.86 16.99
C SER A 233 8.07 -23.30 15.65
N PHE A 234 8.33 -24.18 14.68
CA PHE A 234 8.64 -23.78 13.31
C PHE A 234 7.40 -23.45 12.47
N SER A 235 6.19 -23.73 12.97
CA SER A 235 4.94 -23.51 12.23
C SER A 235 4.78 -22.07 11.72
N PRO A 236 5.05 -21.01 12.51
CA PRO A 236 5.03 -19.63 12.01
C PRO A 236 5.96 -19.36 10.83
N LEU A 237 7.15 -20.00 10.79
CA LEU A 237 8.10 -19.84 9.70
C LEU A 237 7.60 -20.54 8.43
N VAL A 238 7.06 -21.75 8.55
CA VAL A 238 6.52 -22.49 7.40
C VAL A 238 5.31 -21.77 6.82
N ASN A 239 4.37 -21.34 7.67
CA ASN A 239 3.19 -20.60 7.25
C ASN A 239 3.55 -19.24 6.65
N GLY A 240 4.48 -18.52 7.28
CA GLY A 240 4.99 -17.25 6.77
C GLY A 240 5.69 -17.40 5.41
N ALA A 241 6.55 -18.41 5.27
CA ALA A 241 7.21 -18.72 4.01
C ALA A 241 6.20 -19.09 2.90
N ALA A 242 5.20 -19.90 3.22
CA ALA A 242 4.12 -20.25 2.29
C ALA A 242 3.31 -19.01 1.87
N GLY A 243 2.98 -18.12 2.81
CA GLY A 243 2.27 -16.88 2.55
C GLY A 243 3.08 -15.91 1.68
N ILE A 244 4.37 -15.74 1.99
CA ILE A 244 5.29 -14.89 1.21
C ILE A 244 5.47 -15.46 -0.20
N ALA A 245 5.69 -16.77 -0.33
CA ALA A 245 5.81 -17.44 -1.63
C ALA A 245 4.54 -17.29 -2.47
N LEU A 246 3.36 -17.44 -1.86
CA LEU A 246 2.08 -17.21 -2.55
C LEU A 246 1.92 -15.75 -2.97
N GLY A 247 2.27 -14.80 -2.10
CA GLY A 247 2.21 -13.37 -2.40
C GLY A 247 3.13 -12.98 -3.56
N PHE A 248 4.36 -13.50 -3.59
CA PHE A 248 5.27 -13.36 -4.74
C PHE A 248 4.72 -14.03 -6.00
N GLY A 249 4.09 -15.20 -5.85
CA GLY A 249 3.39 -15.89 -6.94
C GLY A 249 2.28 -15.03 -7.54
N LEU A 250 1.49 -14.33 -6.72
CA LEU A 250 0.46 -13.41 -7.20
C LEU A 250 1.05 -12.17 -7.89
N ALA A 251 2.19 -11.67 -7.43
CA ALA A 251 2.89 -10.52 -8.02
C ALA A 251 3.81 -10.89 -9.20
N CYS A 252 3.89 -12.17 -9.59
CA CYS A 252 4.91 -12.66 -10.52
C CYS A 252 4.82 -12.04 -11.92
N PHE A 253 3.62 -11.64 -12.36
CA PHE A 253 3.41 -11.01 -13.67
C PHE A 253 4.14 -9.67 -13.81
N TYR A 254 4.43 -9.01 -12.68
CA TYR A 254 5.22 -7.79 -12.60
C TYR A 254 6.67 -8.12 -12.24
N LEU A 255 6.90 -8.93 -11.19
CA LEU A 255 8.23 -9.16 -10.66
C LEU A 255 9.16 -9.93 -11.60
N ILE A 256 8.66 -10.97 -12.28
CA ILE A 256 9.50 -11.79 -13.16
C ILE A 256 10.02 -10.93 -14.34
N PRO A 257 9.18 -10.18 -15.07
CA PRO A 257 9.68 -9.24 -16.07
C PRO A 257 10.64 -8.20 -15.51
N ALA A 258 10.28 -7.52 -14.42
CA ALA A 258 11.15 -6.49 -13.84
C ALA A 258 12.56 -7.04 -13.51
N ILE A 259 12.64 -8.24 -12.93
CA ILE A 259 13.92 -8.90 -12.57
C ILE A 259 14.67 -9.38 -13.82
N TYR A 260 13.97 -9.93 -14.82
CA TYR A 260 14.61 -10.47 -16.01
C TYR A 260 15.11 -9.37 -16.96
N GLU A 261 14.34 -8.31 -17.10
CA GLU A 261 14.60 -7.22 -18.04
C GLU A 261 15.59 -6.18 -17.48
N GLN A 262 15.88 -6.18 -16.16
CA GLN A 262 16.79 -5.21 -15.52
C GLN A 262 18.19 -5.18 -16.15
N ARG A 263 18.65 -6.29 -16.73
CA ARG A 263 19.96 -6.41 -17.40
C ARG A 263 20.07 -5.62 -18.70
N TRP A 264 18.96 -5.12 -19.22
CA TRP A 264 18.91 -4.30 -20.43
C TRP A 264 18.81 -2.80 -20.12
N VAL A 265 18.75 -2.43 -18.83
CA VAL A 265 18.71 -1.03 -18.39
C VAL A 265 19.87 -0.75 -17.43
N ASN A 266 20.23 0.52 -17.31
CA ASN A 266 21.22 0.97 -16.34
C ASN A 266 20.56 1.18 -14.97
N ILE A 267 20.21 0.07 -14.29
CA ILE A 267 19.49 0.11 -13.00
C ILE A 267 20.29 0.82 -11.90
N SER A 268 21.63 0.84 -12.00
CA SER A 268 22.49 1.60 -11.10
C SER A 268 22.26 3.10 -11.15
N GLY A 269 21.63 3.63 -12.21
CA GLY A 269 21.23 5.04 -12.29
C GLY A 269 20.23 5.44 -11.19
N VAL A 270 19.50 4.49 -10.59
CA VAL A 270 18.63 4.74 -9.42
C VAL A 270 19.44 5.11 -8.17
N LEU A 271 20.74 4.79 -8.13
CA LEU A 271 21.67 5.11 -7.05
C LEU A 271 22.69 6.18 -7.48
N SER A 272 22.31 7.12 -8.35
CA SER A 272 23.16 8.25 -8.71
C SER A 272 23.51 9.12 -7.49
N GLU A 273 24.51 9.98 -7.64
CA GLU A 273 25.00 10.87 -6.58
C GLU A 273 23.84 11.63 -5.89
N GLY A 274 23.80 11.61 -4.55
CA GLY A 274 22.70 12.15 -3.73
C GLY A 274 21.57 11.14 -3.42
N LEU A 275 21.46 10.03 -4.15
CA LEU A 275 20.45 8.98 -3.96
C LEU A 275 21.01 7.72 -3.29
N THR A 276 22.27 7.73 -2.86
CA THR A 276 22.86 6.57 -2.19
C THR A 276 22.36 6.47 -0.75
N PRO A 277 22.19 5.25 -0.19
CA PRO A 277 21.76 5.10 1.21
C PRO A 277 22.67 5.80 2.22
N ALA A 278 23.98 5.88 1.93
CA ALA A 278 24.96 6.54 2.80
C ALA A 278 24.74 8.05 2.93
N GLU A 279 24.16 8.68 1.92
CA GLU A 279 23.86 10.12 1.88
C GLU A 279 22.47 10.45 2.42
N ASN A 280 21.64 9.42 2.66
CA ASN A 280 20.22 9.56 3.02
C ASN A 280 19.93 9.08 4.46
N PHE A 281 20.92 9.13 5.35
CA PHE A 281 20.69 8.96 6.78
C PHE A 281 20.11 10.24 7.39
N LEU A 282 19.34 10.10 8.48
CA LEU A 282 18.61 11.19 9.14
C LEU A 282 19.46 12.44 9.47
N TYR A 283 20.75 12.25 9.75
CA TYR A 283 21.71 13.30 10.07
C TYR A 283 22.85 13.42 9.06
N ALA A 284 22.70 12.81 7.88
CA ALA A 284 23.64 13.03 6.79
C ALA A 284 23.58 14.51 6.37
N LYS A 285 24.74 15.06 6.05
CA LYS A 285 24.87 16.38 5.43
C LYS A 285 25.37 16.18 4.02
N THR A 286 24.58 16.59 3.06
CA THR A 286 24.92 16.51 1.64
C THR A 286 25.31 17.90 1.12
N THR A 287 25.66 17.98 -0.16
CA THR A 287 25.85 19.27 -0.84
C THR A 287 24.51 19.92 -1.23
N ASP A 288 23.39 19.23 -1.05
CA ASP A 288 22.04 19.70 -1.37
C ASP A 288 21.34 20.21 -0.10
N SER A 289 21.15 21.52 -0.03
CA SER A 289 20.54 22.16 1.13
C SER A 289 19.03 21.94 1.25
N GLU A 290 18.33 21.67 0.13
CA GLU A 290 16.90 21.35 0.12
C GLU A 290 16.68 19.93 0.64
N HIS A 291 17.53 18.98 0.19
CA HIS A 291 17.57 17.62 0.72
C HIS A 291 17.81 17.58 2.23
N ASP A 292 18.83 18.29 2.70
CA ASP A 292 19.15 18.39 4.13
C ASP A 292 18.00 19.03 4.94
N ALA A 293 17.26 19.98 4.35
CA ALA A 293 16.11 20.62 4.98
C ALA A 293 14.90 19.68 5.06
N PHE A 294 14.63 18.93 4.00
CA PHE A 294 13.61 17.90 3.96
C PHE A 294 13.86 16.81 5.01
N ASN A 295 15.09 16.30 5.10
CA ASN A 295 15.45 15.28 6.08
C ASN A 295 15.18 15.74 7.52
N ARG A 296 15.47 17.01 7.85
CA ARG A 296 15.14 17.59 9.17
C ARG A 296 13.65 17.66 9.47
N ILE A 297 12.80 17.84 8.46
CA ILE A 297 11.34 17.86 8.63
C ILE A 297 10.78 16.45 8.77
N ALA A 298 11.40 15.48 8.08
CA ALA A 298 11.00 14.07 8.15
C ALA A 298 11.54 13.32 9.39
N SER A 299 12.51 13.91 10.10
CA SER A 299 13.13 13.41 11.36
C SER A 299 12.22 13.56 12.57
#